data_AF-A0A9E2YKX2-F1
#
_entry.id   AF-A0A9E2YKX2-F1
#
_cell.length_a   1.000
_cell.length_b   1.000
_cell.length_c   1.000
_cell.angle_alpha   90.00
_cell.angle_beta   90.00
_cell.angle_gamma   90.00
#
_symmetry.space_group_name_H-M   'P 1'
#
loop_
_entity.id
_entity.type
_entity.pdbx_description
1 polymer ?
#
loop_
_entity_poly.entity_id
_entity_poly.type
_entity_poly.pdbx_seq_one_letter_code
_entity_poly.pdbx_strand_id
1 'polypeptide(L)'
;VEFMLLDRLFPRSVFYSLRLAEHNLDELVRNRQSRIGATAEAQRLLGQARSELEFVQPGVLLESLELRLASLQRTCSDVGEALSLQYFHVTPWVAWSDAGQRAQLVSRKGDV
;
A
#
# COMPACT_ATOMS: atom_id res chain seq x y z
N VAL A 1 -0.52 -27.00 5.91
CA VAL A 1 -0.18 -25.56 6.12
C VAL A 1 0.83 -25.05 5.12
N GLU A 2 1.84 -25.83 4.74
CA GLU A 2 2.86 -25.44 3.74
C GLU A 2 2.26 -24.98 2.39
N PHE A 3 1.19 -25.62 1.91
CA PHE A 3 0.45 -25.17 0.72
C PHE A 3 -0.16 -23.75 0.88
N MET A 4 -0.55 -23.33 2.09
CA MET A 4 -1.04 -21.96 2.32
C MET A 4 0.07 -20.91 2.23
N LEU A 5 1.33 -21.31 2.28
CA LEU A 5 2.46 -20.39 2.17
C LEU A 5 3.02 -20.35 0.75
N LEU A 6 3.26 -21.53 0.17
CA LEU A 6 4.09 -21.66 -1.03
C LEU A 6 3.32 -21.99 -2.32
N ASP A 7 2.06 -22.44 -2.24
CA ASP A 7 1.34 -22.87 -3.43
C ASP A 7 1.08 -21.70 -4.38
N ARG A 8 1.67 -21.73 -5.58
CA ARG A 8 1.59 -20.65 -6.56
C ARG A 8 0.21 -20.55 -7.24
N LEU A 9 -0.57 -21.63 -7.20
CA LEU A 9 -1.87 -21.75 -7.87
C LEU A 9 -3.03 -21.59 -6.91
N PHE A 10 -2.79 -21.70 -5.60
CA PHE A 10 -3.81 -21.47 -4.59
C PHE A 10 -4.02 -19.97 -4.34
N PRO A 11 -5.19 -19.38 -4.67
CA PRO A 11 -5.40 -17.92 -4.65
C PRO A 11 -5.31 -17.28 -3.26
N ARG A 12 -5.28 -18.09 -2.20
CA ARG A 12 -5.16 -17.65 -0.81
C ARG A 12 -3.80 -17.98 -0.20
N SER A 13 -2.84 -18.43 -1.01
CA SER A 13 -1.49 -18.60 -0.50
C SER A 13 -0.81 -17.25 -0.29
N VAL A 14 0.13 -17.22 0.65
CA VAL A 14 0.97 -16.03 0.87
C VAL A 14 1.76 -15.71 -0.39
N PHE A 15 2.36 -16.71 -1.04
CA PHE A 15 3.12 -16.51 -2.27
C PHE A 15 2.27 -15.88 -3.38
N TYR A 16 1.05 -16.38 -3.59
CA TYR A 16 0.12 -15.81 -4.56
C TYR A 16 -0.22 -14.36 -4.23
N SER A 17 -0.50 -14.09 -2.94
CA SER A 17 -0.85 -12.74 -2.47
C SER A 17 0.29 -11.74 -2.67
N LEU A 18 1.55 -12.14 -2.43
CA LEU A 18 2.73 -11.31 -2.69
C LEU A 18 2.88 -11.00 -4.19
N ARG A 19 2.72 -12.01 -5.05
CA ARG A 19 2.75 -11.83 -6.51
C ARG A 19 1.66 -10.87 -6.99
N LEU A 20 0.46 -10.98 -6.43
CA LEU A 20 -0.65 -10.09 -6.75
C LEU A 20 -0.36 -8.65 -6.29
N ALA A 21 0.22 -8.48 -5.09
CA ALA A 21 0.63 -7.17 -4.59
C ALA A 21 1.71 -6.52 -5.48
N GLU A 22 2.74 -7.28 -5.89
CA GLU A 22 3.76 -6.80 -6.84
C GLU A 22 3.12 -6.33 -8.16
N HIS A 23 2.20 -7.12 -8.71
CA HIS A 23 1.50 -6.77 -9.95
C HIS A 23 0.67 -5.50 -9.81
N ASN A 24 -0.14 -5.39 -8.75
CA ASN A 24 -0.96 -4.20 -8.50
C ASN A 24 -0.09 -2.96 -8.31
N LEU A 25 1.07 -3.10 -7.68
CA LEU A 25 2.01 -2.00 -7.49
C LEU A 25 2.66 -1.57 -8.82
N ASP A 26 3.03 -2.53 -9.67
CA ASP A 26 3.54 -2.24 -11.02
C ASP A 26 2.51 -1.48 -11.87
N GLU A 27 1.24 -1.91 -11.85
CA GLU A 27 0.13 -1.22 -12.52
C GLU A 27 -0.06 0.22 -11.97
N LEU A 28 0.05 0.39 -10.65
CA LEU A 28 -0.03 1.71 -10.01
C LEU A 28 1.10 2.65 -10.45
N VAL A 29 2.31 2.12 -10.67
CA VAL A 29 3.47 2.89 -11.17
C VAL A 29 3.28 3.29 -12.61
N ARG A 30 2.87 2.36 -13.48
CA ARG A 30 2.72 2.61 -14.93
C ARG A 30 1.73 3.74 -15.23
N ASN A 31 0.73 3.92 -14.38
CA ASN A 31 -0.36 4.86 -14.62
C ASN A 31 -0.08 6.31 -14.15
N ARG A 32 1.05 6.60 -13.49
CA ARG A 32 1.41 7.96 -13.06
C ARG A 32 2.89 8.28 -13.34
N GLN A 33 3.18 9.55 -13.59
CA GLN A 33 4.52 10.14 -13.49
C GLN A 33 5.01 10.18 -12.02
N SER A 34 4.93 9.04 -11.33
CA SER A 34 5.10 8.92 -9.89
C SER A 34 6.56 9.13 -9.49
N ARG A 35 6.79 9.95 -8.45
CA ARG A 35 8.13 10.20 -7.91
C ARG A 35 8.78 8.87 -7.52
N ILE A 36 9.92 8.59 -8.14
CA ILE A 36 10.56 7.27 -8.28
C ILE A 36 11.00 6.64 -6.93
N GLY A 37 11.08 7.39 -5.83
CA GLY A 37 11.73 6.95 -4.59
C GLY A 37 10.96 5.91 -3.75
N ALA A 38 9.77 6.27 -3.24
CA ALA A 38 9.05 5.42 -2.27
C ALA A 38 8.40 4.19 -2.92
N THR A 39 8.00 4.27 -4.19
CA THR A 39 7.45 3.09 -4.88
C THR A 39 8.53 2.05 -5.16
N ALA A 40 9.75 2.48 -5.47
CA ALA A 40 10.88 1.57 -5.63
C ALA A 40 11.17 0.80 -4.33
N GLU A 41 11.00 1.45 -3.17
CA GLU A 41 11.16 0.78 -1.87
C GLU A 41 10.07 -0.25 -1.61
N ALA A 42 8.79 0.09 -1.84
CA ALA A 42 7.69 -0.87 -1.70
C ALA A 42 7.86 -2.08 -2.65
N GLN A 43 8.29 -1.86 -3.90
CA GLN A 43 8.61 -2.93 -4.85
C GLN A 43 9.78 -3.80 -4.36
N ARG A 44 10.85 -3.17 -3.84
CA ARG A 44 12.01 -3.88 -3.30
C ARG A 44 11.63 -4.78 -2.13
N LEU A 45 10.83 -4.28 -1.19
CA LEU A 45 10.37 -5.03 -0.02
C LEU A 45 9.50 -6.23 -0.41
N LEU A 46 8.55 -6.05 -1.34
CA LEU A 46 7.72 -7.15 -1.84
C LEU A 46 8.54 -8.21 -2.58
N GLY A 47 9.49 -7.79 -3.42
CA GLY A 47 10.39 -8.69 -4.13
C GLY A 47 11.27 -9.50 -3.19
N GLN A 48 11.79 -8.86 -2.13
CA GLN A 48 12.55 -9.53 -1.09
C GLN A 48 11.72 -10.60 -0.38
N ALA A 49 10.54 -10.26 0.13
CA ALA A 49 9.68 -11.22 0.85
C ALA A 49 9.26 -12.41 -0.05
N ARG A 50 8.97 -12.14 -1.32
CA ARG A 50 8.66 -13.21 -2.29
C ARG A 50 9.85 -14.13 -2.52
N SER A 51 11.04 -13.56 -2.73
CA SER A 51 12.27 -14.34 -2.91
C SER A 51 12.61 -15.17 -1.67
N GLU A 52 12.48 -14.59 -0.47
CA GLU A 52 12.69 -15.31 0.79
C GLU A 52 11.77 -16.52 0.95
N LEU A 53 10.53 -16.44 0.46
CA LEU A 53 9.60 -17.58 0.43
C LEU A 53 9.87 -18.55 -0.72
N GLU A 54 10.30 -18.07 -1.89
CA GLU A 54 10.60 -18.91 -3.06
C GLU A 54 11.78 -19.86 -2.82
N PHE A 55 12.78 -19.39 -2.07
CA PHE A 55 14.04 -20.11 -1.85
C PHE A 55 14.11 -20.82 -0.50
N VAL A 56 12.98 -21.05 0.18
CA VAL A 56 12.96 -21.84 1.41
C VAL A 56 13.21 -23.31 1.09
N GLN A 57 14.15 -23.93 1.82
CA GLN A 57 14.38 -25.37 1.71
C GLN A 57 13.16 -26.16 2.21
N PRO A 58 12.72 -27.21 1.48
CA PRO A 58 11.67 -28.11 1.92
C PRO A 58 11.97 -28.65 3.33
N GLY A 59 10.98 -28.67 4.22
CA GLY A 59 11.13 -29.13 5.61
C GLY A 59 11.56 -28.05 6.62
N VAL A 60 12.34 -27.04 6.21
CA VAL A 60 12.79 -25.94 7.09
C VAL A 60 11.70 -24.89 7.31
N LEU A 61 10.73 -24.81 6.39
CA LEU A 61 9.65 -23.81 6.45
C LEU A 61 8.83 -23.93 7.74
N LEU A 62 8.48 -25.16 8.13
CA LEU A 62 7.62 -25.40 9.29
C LEU A 62 8.36 -25.16 10.61
N GLU A 63 9.65 -25.50 10.67
CA GLU A 63 10.51 -25.30 11.84
C GLU A 63 10.74 -23.81 12.16
N SER A 64 10.69 -22.96 11.13
CA SER A 64 10.92 -21.51 11.24
C SER A 64 9.66 -20.69 10.94
N LEU A 65 8.48 -21.32 10.98
CA LEU A 65 7.23 -20.74 10.52
C LEU A 65 6.88 -19.42 11.21
N GLU A 66 6.93 -19.39 12.53
CA GLU A 66 6.56 -18.20 13.33
C GLU A 66 7.43 -17.00 13.00
N LEU A 67 8.75 -17.22 12.92
CA LEU A 67 9.72 -16.17 12.57
C LEU A 67 9.47 -15.63 11.16
N ARG A 68 9.13 -16.51 10.21
CA ARG A 68 8.83 -16.11 8.83
C ARG A 68 7.52 -15.34 8.73
N LEU A 69 6.48 -15.76 9.45
CA LEU A 69 5.22 -15.04 9.51
C LEU A 69 5.39 -13.66 10.16
N ALA A 70 6.18 -13.55 11.23
CA ALA A 70 6.50 -12.28 11.85
C ALA A 70 7.28 -11.36 10.92
N SER A 71 8.26 -11.89 10.17
CA SER A 71 9.00 -11.14 9.15
C SER A 71 8.06 -10.63 8.05
N LEU A 72 7.19 -11.51 7.54
CA LEU A 72 6.21 -11.17 6.52
C LEU A 72 5.24 -10.06 6.99
N GLN A 73 4.74 -10.15 8.23
CA GLN A 73 3.88 -9.13 8.81
C GLN A 73 4.59 -7.77 8.88
N ARG A 74 5.88 -7.77 9.26
CA ARG A 74 6.70 -6.56 9.26
C ARG A 74 6.86 -5.99 7.85
N THR A 75 7.17 -6.84 6.87
CA THR A 75 7.23 -6.40 5.47
C THR A 75 5.91 -5.78 4.99
N CYS A 76 4.75 -6.37 5.35
CA CYS A 76 3.45 -5.77 5.01
C CYS A 76 3.26 -4.39 5.63
N SER A 77 3.70 -4.20 6.88
CA SER A 77 3.68 -2.89 7.55
C SER A 77 4.57 -1.88 6.83
N ASP A 78 5.81 -2.25 6.53
CA ASP A 78 6.80 -1.38 5.89
C ASP A 78 6.37 -0.97 4.47
N VAL A 79 5.78 -1.91 3.71
CA VAL A 79 5.17 -1.63 2.40
C VAL A 79 4.01 -0.66 2.55
N GLY A 80 3.13 -0.87 3.54
CA GLY A 80 2.00 0.03 3.80
C GLY A 80 2.45 1.44 4.15
N GLU A 81 3.49 1.59 4.95
CA GLU A 81 4.08 2.88 5.32
C GLU A 81 4.68 3.59 4.09
N ALA A 82 5.48 2.88 3.29
CA ALA A 82 6.08 3.41 2.06
C ALA A 82 5.01 3.91 1.07
N LEU A 83 3.91 3.17 0.92
CA LEU A 83 2.78 3.57 0.09
C LEU A 83 2.01 4.76 0.69
N SER A 84 1.81 4.79 2.01
CA SER A 84 1.11 5.88 2.71
C SER A 84 1.79 7.22 2.48
N LEU A 85 3.11 7.28 2.67
CA LEU A 85 3.91 8.48 2.46
C LEU A 85 3.78 9.07 1.04
N GLN A 86 3.53 8.23 0.06
CA GLN A 86 3.51 8.62 -1.34
C GLN A 86 2.11 8.89 -1.91
N TYR A 87 1.12 8.09 -1.51
CA TYR A 87 -0.21 8.11 -2.12
C TYR A 87 -1.28 8.70 -1.22
N PHE A 88 -1.06 8.73 0.10
CA PHE A 88 -2.04 9.15 1.08
C PHE A 88 -1.56 10.40 1.81
N HIS A 89 -1.78 11.56 1.20
CA HIS A 89 -1.60 12.84 1.88
C HIS A 89 -2.86 13.19 2.67
N VAL A 90 -2.70 13.55 3.94
CA VAL A 90 -3.80 14.10 4.75
C VAL A 90 -4.18 15.46 4.15
N THR A 91 -5.30 15.51 3.43
CA THR A 91 -5.82 16.79 2.94
C THR A 91 -6.29 17.60 4.15
N PRO A 92 -5.83 18.84 4.35
CA PRO A 92 -6.33 19.68 5.42
C PRO A 92 -7.84 19.90 5.22
N TRP A 93 -8.57 19.86 6.33
CA TRP A 93 -10.00 20.13 6.38
C TRP A 93 -10.30 21.49 5.71
N VAL A 94 -11.09 21.48 4.63
CA VAL A 94 -11.53 22.71 3.97
C VAL A 94 -12.76 23.23 4.71
N ALA A 95 -12.57 24.21 5.59
CA ALA A 95 -13.68 24.97 6.14
C ALA A 95 -14.14 25.99 5.08
N TRP A 96 -15.31 25.76 4.47
CA TRP A 96 -15.98 26.71 3.59
C TRP A 96 -16.45 27.92 4.41
N SER A 97 -15.55 28.86 4.68
CA SER A 97 -15.86 30.08 5.45
C SER A 97 -16.53 31.18 4.61
N ASP A 98 -16.59 31.06 3.29
CA ASP A 98 -17.14 32.10 2.40
C ASP A 98 -18.65 31.96 2.12
N ALA A 99 -19.31 30.91 2.61
CA ALA A 99 -20.77 30.74 2.39
C ALA A 99 -21.61 31.87 3.05
N GLY A 100 -21.05 32.63 4.00
CA GLY A 100 -21.72 33.76 4.65
C GLY A 100 -21.46 35.14 4.03
N GLN A 101 -20.41 35.31 3.22
CA GLN A 101 -19.97 36.64 2.78
C GLN A 101 -20.78 37.16 1.57
N ARG A 102 -21.33 36.26 0.74
CA ARG A 102 -22.20 36.61 -0.39
C ARG A 102 -23.58 37.15 0.03
N ALA A 103 -24.05 36.82 1.23
CA ALA A 103 -25.33 37.33 1.75
C ALA A 103 -25.25 38.83 2.12
N GLN A 104 -24.10 39.32 2.57
CA GLN A 104 -23.91 40.71 2.99
C GLN A 104 -23.83 41.69 1.81
N LEU A 105 -23.39 41.23 0.63
CA LEU A 105 -23.32 42.06 -0.58
C LEU A 105 -24.70 42.28 -1.24
N VAL A 106 -25.65 41.36 -1.04
CA VAL A 106 -27.02 41.47 -1.59
C VAL A 106 -27.89 42.44 -0.77
N SER A 107 -27.65 42.56 0.54
CA SER A 107 -28.45 43.46 1.40
C SER A 107 -28.10 44.95 1.23
N ARG A 108 -26.99 45.29 0.57
CA ARG A 108 -26.51 46.69 0.49
C ARG A 108 -26.97 47.44 -0.78
N LYS A 109 -27.76 46.78 -1.63
CA LYS A 109 -28.26 47.33 -2.92
C LYS A 109 -29.79 47.55 -2.91
N GLY A 110 -30.36 47.81 -1.73
CA GLY A 110 -31.81 48.01 -1.54
C GLY A 110 -32.22 49.37 -0.95
N ASP A 111 -31.26 50.23 -0.56
CA ASP A 111 -31.55 51.59 -0.08
C ASP A 111 -30.86 52.61 -0.99
N VAL A 112 -31.62 53.17 -1.92
CA VAL A 112 -31.79 54.61 -2.30
C VAL A 112 -32.64 54.65 -3.56
#